data_AF-A0A7Z9H0A3-F1
#
_entry.id   AF-A0A7Z9H0A3-F1
#
_cell.length_a   1.000
_cell.length_b   1.000
_cell.length_c   1.000
_cell.angle_alpha   90.00
_cell.angle_beta   90.00
_cell.angle_gamma   90.00
#
_symmetry.space_group_name_H-M   'P 1'
#
loop_
_entity.id
_entity.type
_entity.pdbx_description
1 polymer ?
#
loop_
_entity_poly.entity_id
_entity_poly.type
_entity_poly.pdbx_seq_one_letter_code
_entity_poly.pdbx_strand_id
1 'polypeptide(L)' 'MSRRSMLVASGLSFCGMSLPELLSKQASAAPSSATGKAKSTILIWLGGGASHIDTWDMKPDAPANIRGPFQPIETSAP' A
#
# COMPACT_ATOMS: atom_id res chain seq x y z
N MET A 1 11.61 -58.28 0.01
CA MET A 1 12.21 -56.92 0.05
C MET A 1 13.52 -56.97 -0.73
N SER A 2 13.67 -56.19 -1.80
CA SER A 2 14.94 -56.16 -2.55
C SER A 2 15.85 -55.06 -1.98
N ARG A 3 17.17 -55.22 -2.11
CA ARG A 3 18.15 -54.19 -1.68
C ARG A 3 17.84 -52.81 -2.28
N ARG A 4 17.31 -52.79 -3.50
CA ARG A 4 16.86 -51.58 -4.20
C ARG A 4 15.65 -50.93 -3.52
N SER A 5 14.66 -51.70 -3.06
CA SER A 5 13.49 -51.13 -2.36
C SER A 5 13.90 -50.51 -1.03
N MET A 6 14.88 -51.09 -0.34
CA MET A 6 15.44 -50.52 0.90
C MET A 6 16.15 -49.19 0.66
N LEU A 7 17.01 -49.09 -0.35
CA LEU A 7 17.73 -47.85 -0.69
C LEU A 7 16.79 -46.73 -1.15
N VAL A 8 15.73 -47.08 -1.87
CA VAL A 8 14.71 -46.11 -2.31
C VAL A 8 13.90 -45.60 -1.13
N ALA A 9 13.47 -46.49 -0.23
CA ALA A 9 12.68 -46.10 0.94
C ALA A 9 13.48 -45.21 1.91
N SER A 10 14.77 -45.49 2.13
CA SER A 10 15.62 -44.66 2.99
C SER A 10 15.91 -43.29 2.38
N GLY A 11 16.17 -43.22 1.08
CA GLY A 11 16.38 -41.95 0.37
C GLY A 11 15.13 -41.05 0.37
N LEU A 12 13.95 -41.62 0.14
CA LEU A 12 12.68 -40.89 0.21
C LEU A 12 12.37 -40.39 1.62
N SER A 13 12.64 -41.20 2.64
CA SER A 13 12.44 -40.80 4.04
C SER A 13 13.34 -39.64 4.44
N PHE A 14 14.61 -39.66 4.01
CA PHE A 14 15.57 -38.60 4.31
C PHE A 14 15.22 -37.29 3.58
N CYS A 15 14.89 -37.36 2.29
CA CYS A 15 14.51 -36.17 1.51
C CYS A 15 13.13 -35.62 1.88
N GLY A 16 12.22 -36.45 2.39
CA GLY A 16 10.85 -36.06 2.75
C GLY A 16 10.70 -35.43 4.14
N MET A 17 11.73 -35.47 4.99
CA MET A 17 11.64 -35.05 6.39
C MET A 17 11.36 -33.54 6.56
N SER A 18 11.79 -32.70 5.61
CA SER A 18 11.56 -31.25 5.62
C SER A 18 10.23 -30.83 4.96
N LEU A 19 9.53 -31.74 4.30
CA LEU A 19 8.29 -31.44 3.56
C LEU A 19 7.15 -30.95 4.47
N PRO A 20 6.88 -31.56 5.65
CA PRO A 20 5.81 -31.08 6.54
C PRO A 20 6.07 -29.67 7.07
N GLU A 21 7.34 -29.30 7.30
CA GLU A 21 7.72 -27.96 7.77
C GLU A 21 7.54 -26.91 6.66
N LEU A 22 7.85 -27.26 5.41
CA LEU A 22 7.58 -26.39 4.26
C LEU A 22 6.08 -26.15 4.08
N LEU A 23 5.28 -27.21 4.17
CA LEU A 23 3.82 -27.12 4.06
C LEU A 23 3.20 -26.31 5.21
N SER A 24 3.72 -26.43 6.43
CA SER A 24 3.23 -25.64 7.58
C SER A 24 3.58 -24.16 7.46
N LYS A 25 4.78 -23.82 6.96
CA LYS A 25 5.18 -22.44 6.66
C LYS A 25 4.34 -21.83 5.54
N GLN A 26 4.01 -22.61 4.52
CA GLN A 26 3.15 -22.17 3.44
C GLN A 26 1.70 -21.95 3.89
N ALA A 27 1.18 -22.80 4.77
CA ALA A 27 -0.14 -22.62 5.39
C ALA A 27 -0.19 -21.42 6.36
N SER A 28 0.92 -21.14 7.05
CA SER A 28 1.04 -20.01 7.98
C SER A 28 1.39 -18.69 7.28
N ALA A 29 1.73 -18.71 6.00
CA ALA A 29 1.85 -17.54 5.15
C ALA A 29 0.46 -16.97 4.79
N ALA A 30 -0.35 -16.72 5.82
CA ALA A 30 -1.46 -15.79 5.66
C ALA A 30 -0.87 -14.43 5.28
N PRO A 31 -1.47 -13.69 4.33
CA PRO A 31 -1.06 -12.32 4.09
C PRO A 31 -1.23 -11.59 5.42
N SER A 32 -0.11 -11.15 6.00
CA SER A 32 -0.14 -10.24 7.14
C SER A 32 -1.07 -9.09 6.74
N SER A 33 -2.25 -9.02 7.37
CA SER A 33 -3.11 -7.86 7.18
C SER A 33 -2.31 -6.65 7.65
N ALA A 34 -2.20 -5.65 6.77
CA ALA A 34 -1.69 -4.30 7.04
C ALA A 34 -0.27 -3.92 6.59
N THR A 35 0.20 -4.34 5.40
CA THR A 35 1.20 -3.51 4.67
C THR A 35 1.07 -3.62 3.15
N GLY A 36 -0.07 -3.16 2.60
CA GLY A 36 -0.15 -2.91 1.16
C GLY A 36 0.75 -1.73 0.78
N LYS A 37 1.61 -1.89 -0.23
CA LYS A 37 2.34 -0.74 -0.80
C LYS A 37 1.34 0.18 -1.50
N ALA A 38 1.37 1.48 -1.18
CA ALA A 38 0.61 2.47 -1.92
C ALA A 38 1.06 2.46 -3.40
N LYS A 39 0.11 2.30 -4.33
CA LYS A 39 0.39 2.27 -5.77
C LYS A 39 0.81 3.64 -6.31
N SER A 40 0.32 4.72 -5.68
CA SER A 40 0.58 6.10 -6.07
C SER A 40 0.37 7.03 -4.86
N THR A 41 1.14 8.11 -4.80
CA THR A 41 1.01 9.19 -3.81
C THR A 41 0.89 10.53 -4.52
N ILE A 42 0.08 11.44 -3.98
CA ILE A 42 0.01 12.83 -4.44
C ILE A 42 0.71 13.68 -3.40
N LEU A 43 1.78 14.36 -3.81
CA LEU A 43 2.48 15.33 -2.96
C LEU A 43 1.92 16.72 -3.26
N ILE A 44 1.36 17.37 -2.24
CA ILE A 44 0.94 18.77 -2.31
C ILE A 44 1.99 19.59 -1.55
N TRP A 45 2.84 20.29 -2.30
CA TRP A 45 3.85 21.16 -1.71
C TRP A 45 3.29 22.57 -1.49
N LEU A 46 3.03 22.91 -0.23
CA LEU A 46 2.57 24.24 0.18
C LEU A 46 3.72 24.94 0.91
N GLY A 47 4.64 25.54 0.14
CA GLY A 47 5.77 26.28 0.69
C GLY A 47 5.30 27.49 1.51
N GLY A 48 5.09 27.29 2.82
CA GLY A 48 4.52 28.29 3.73
C GLY A 48 3.04 28.08 4.08
N GLY A 49 2.40 27.01 3.62
CA GLY A 49 0.99 26.69 3.88
C GLY A 49 0.04 27.10 2.76
N ALA A 50 -1.25 26.77 2.93
CA ALA A 50 -2.28 27.17 1.99
C ALA A 50 -2.56 28.67 2.11
N SER A 51 -2.64 29.35 0.98
CA SER A 51 -2.99 30.76 0.92
C SER A 51 -4.45 30.95 1.35
N HIS A 52 -4.69 31.87 2.29
CA HIS A 52 -6.03 32.17 2.80
C HIS A 52 -6.95 32.67 1.68
N ILE A 53 -6.42 33.49 0.78
CA ILE A 53 -7.16 34.03 -0.36
C ILE A 53 -7.50 32.96 -1.41
N ASP A 54 -6.81 31.82 -1.40
CA ASP A 54 -7.07 30.75 -2.36
C ASP A 54 -7.96 29.64 -1.77
N THR A 55 -8.22 29.67 -0.45
CA THR A 55 -8.92 28.60 0.26
C THR A 55 -10.20 29.06 0.94
N TRP A 56 -10.12 30.11 1.77
CA TRP A 56 -11.22 30.51 2.68
C TRP A 56 -11.86 31.85 2.31
N ASP A 57 -11.11 32.78 1.72
CA ASP A 57 -11.63 34.12 1.36
C ASP A 57 -11.19 34.49 -0.07
N MET A 58 -11.81 33.84 -1.06
CA MET A 58 -11.43 33.99 -2.47
C MET A 58 -11.80 35.34 -3.09
N LYS A 59 -12.56 36.17 -2.37
CA LYS A 59 -13.02 37.49 -2.82
C LYS A 59 -13.48 37.49 -4.28
N PRO A 60 -14.48 36.66 -4.64
CA PRO A 60 -14.88 36.48 -6.04
C PRO A 60 -15.27 37.81 -6.71
N ASP A 61 -15.84 38.74 -5.95
CA ASP A 61 -16.27 40.05 -6.46
C ASP A 61 -15.16 41.11 -6.51
N ALA A 62 -13.97 40.81 -5.98
CA ALA A 62 -12.86 41.74 -6.01
C ALA A 62 -12.21 41.81 -7.41
N PRO A 63 -11.58 42.95 -7.76
CA PRO A 63 -10.80 43.07 -9.00
C PRO A 63 -9.70 42.01 -9.12
N ALA A 64 -9.33 41.65 -10.36
CA ALA A 64 -8.41 40.55 -10.66
C ALA A 64 -6.99 40.72 -10.09
N ASN A 65 -6.60 41.93 -9.72
CA ASN A 65 -5.32 42.22 -9.05
C ASN A 65 -5.37 42.00 -7.53
N ILE A 66 -6.55 41.77 -6.95
CA ILE A 66 -6.78 41.57 -5.52
C ILE A 66 -7.16 40.11 -5.24
N ARG A 67 -8.03 39.51 -6.06
CA ARG A 67 -8.44 38.11 -5.90
C ARG A 67 -7.40 37.14 -6.48
N GLY A 68 -7.36 35.93 -5.93
CA GLY A 68 -6.57 34.82 -6.49
C GLY A 68 -7.06 34.38 -7.88
N PRO A 69 -6.31 33.50 -8.57
CA PRO A 69 -6.67 33.01 -9.90
C PRO A 69 -7.84 32.01 -9.88
N PHE A 70 -8.21 31.51 -8.70
CA PHE A 70 -9.22 30.47 -8.52
C PHE A 70 -10.61 31.07 -8.30
N GLN A 71 -11.65 30.25 -8.57
CA GLN A 71 -13.04 30.60 -8.32
C GLN A 71 -13.62 29.66 -7.25
N PRO A 72 -14.49 30.16 -6.35
CA PRO A 72 -15.19 29.30 -5.40
C PRO A 72 -15.98 28.20 -6.12
N ILE A 73 -15.98 27.02 -5.52
CA ILE A 73 -16.83 25.90 -5.93
C ILE A 73 -17.72 25.52 -4.76
N GLU A 74 -18.88 24.92 -5.03
CA GLU A 74 -19.70 24.35 -3.97
C GLU A 74 -18.91 23.25 -3.25
N THR A 75 -18.75 23.42 -1.94
CA THR A 75 -18.02 22.50 -1.07
C THR A 75 -18.82 22.27 0.21
N SER A 76 -18.57 21.15 0.88
CA SER A 76 -19.14 20.86 2.20
C SER A 76 -18.40 21.59 3.33
N ALA A 77 -17.28 22.24 3.04
CA ALA A 77 -16.59 23.10 4.00
C ALA A 77 -17.39 24.40 4.22
N PRO A 78 -17.42 24.94 5.45
CA PRO A 78 -18.14 26.18 5.78
C PRO A 78 -17.53 27.42 5.11
#